data_AF-A0AAJ2U503-F1
#
_entry.id   AF-A0AAJ2U503-F1
#
_cell.length_a   1.000
_cell.length_b   1.000
_cell.length_c   1.000
_cell.angle_alpha   90.00
_cell.angle_beta   90.00
_cell.angle_gamma   90.00
#
_symmetry.space_group_name_H-M   'P 1'
#
loop_
_entity.id
_entity.type
_entity.pdbx_description
1 polymer ?
#
loop_
_entity_poly.entity_id
_entity_poly.type
_entity_poly.pdbx_seq_one_letter_code
_entity_poly.pdbx_strand_id
1 'polypeptide(L)'
;SFKALEKAIFAAEKILANTENVSIGELKNAYVEIETAKNNLKGITDGFSRLEGENSDIWTEESGINGPLKNESTNLGNIFNGAWIGYEFLDFGGIIPETISIRYDLNANRSAPDAKLYIYTDSMEDSNLIGSVG
;
A
#
# COMPACT_ATOMS: atom_id res chain seq x y z
N SER A 1 -1.43 -9.29 3.84
CA SER A 1 -0.77 -7.99 4.10
C SER A 1 -0.80 -7.66 5.58
N PHE A 2 0.01 -6.68 6.03
CA PHE A 2 -0.01 -6.22 7.43
C PHE A 2 -1.40 -5.79 7.85
N LYS A 3 -2.03 -4.97 7.00
CA LYS A 3 -3.36 -4.41 7.21
C LYS A 3 -4.43 -5.49 7.42
N ALA A 4 -4.30 -6.63 6.75
CA ALA A 4 -5.21 -7.77 6.97
C ALA A 4 -5.01 -8.41 8.35
N LEU A 5 -3.77 -8.48 8.83
CA LEU A 5 -3.46 -8.96 10.18
C LEU A 5 -3.95 -7.97 11.25
N GLU A 6 -3.71 -6.67 11.08
CA GLU A 6 -4.23 -5.65 12.00
C GLU A 6 -5.76 -5.69 12.09
N LYS A 7 -6.43 -5.81 10.94
CA LYS A 7 -7.88 -5.96 10.88
C LYS A 7 -8.38 -7.21 11.62
N ALA A 8 -7.70 -8.34 11.45
CA ALA A 8 -8.04 -9.59 12.14
C ALA A 8 -7.83 -9.49 13.66
N ILE A 9 -6.74 -8.85 14.10
CA ILE A 9 -6.46 -8.59 15.53
C ILE A 9 -7.55 -7.70 16.12
N PHE A 10 -7.86 -6.57 15.49
CA PHE A 10 -8.90 -5.64 15.96
C PHE A 10 -10.28 -6.30 16.05
N ALA A 11 -10.62 -7.18 15.10
CA ALA A 11 -11.86 -7.95 15.15
C ALA A 11 -11.88 -8.93 16.34
N ALA A 12 -10.76 -9.62 16.61
CA ALA A 12 -10.62 -10.52 17.75
C ALA A 12 -10.70 -9.78 19.09
N GLU A 13 -10.08 -8.60 19.21
CA GLU A 13 -10.17 -7.74 20.39
C GLU A 13 -11.62 -7.33 20.69
N LYS A 14 -12.41 -6.98 19.66
CA LYS A 14 -13.84 -6.70 19.80
C LYS A 14 -14.63 -7.89 20.32
N ILE A 15 -14.31 -9.10 19.86
CA ILE A 15 -14.92 -10.33 20.37
C ILE A 15 -14.58 -10.49 21.85
N LEU A 16 -13.31 -10.39 22.24
CA LEU A 16 -12.87 -10.51 23.63
C LEU A 16 -13.46 -9.44 24.56
N ALA A 17 -13.71 -8.24 24.06
CA ALA A 17 -14.34 -7.16 24.82
C ALA A 17 -15.83 -7.41 25.12
N ASN A 18 -16.51 -8.33 24.41
CA ASN A 18 -17.89 -8.71 24.70
C ASN A 18 -17.95 -9.75 25.83
N THR A 19 -18.10 -9.29 27.07
CA THR A 19 -18.03 -10.16 28.26
C THR A 19 -19.28 -10.99 28.52
N GLU A 20 -20.37 -10.77 27.81
CA GLU A 20 -21.67 -11.36 28.17
C GLU A 20 -22.05 -12.60 27.35
N ASN A 21 -21.56 -12.77 26.10
CA ASN A 21 -22.04 -13.84 25.21
C ASN A 21 -21.03 -14.30 24.13
N VAL A 22 -19.74 -14.38 24.44
CA VAL A 22 -18.76 -14.92 23.47
C VAL A 22 -18.80 -16.45 23.46
N SER A 23 -19.11 -17.02 22.30
CA SER A 23 -19.06 -18.46 22.08
C SER A 23 -17.64 -18.95 21.78
N ILE A 24 -17.37 -20.21 22.10
CA ILE A 24 -16.13 -20.90 21.70
C ILE A 24 -15.99 -20.91 20.16
N GLY A 25 -17.10 -20.92 19.43
CA GLY A 25 -17.10 -20.85 17.96
C GLY A 25 -16.52 -19.53 17.44
N GLU A 26 -16.94 -18.41 18.01
CA GLU A 26 -16.43 -17.08 17.64
C GLU A 26 -14.93 -16.94 17.95
N LEU A 27 -14.48 -17.43 19.11
CA LEU A 27 -13.06 -17.44 19.46
C LEU A 27 -12.22 -18.28 18.50
N LYS A 28 -12.72 -19.45 18.10
CA LYS A 28 -12.05 -20.31 17.11
C LYS A 28 -11.97 -19.65 15.74
N ASN A 29 -13.05 -19.01 15.30
CA ASN A 29 -13.06 -18.31 14.01
C ASN A 29 -12.06 -17.14 14.02
N ALA A 30 -12.07 -16.33 15.08
CA ALA A 30 -11.11 -15.22 15.23
C ALA A 30 -9.65 -15.71 15.21
N TYR A 31 -9.36 -16.82 15.89
CA TYR A 31 -8.04 -17.44 15.86
C TYR A 31 -7.64 -17.89 14.44
N VAL A 32 -8.55 -18.55 13.71
CA VAL A 32 -8.30 -18.99 12.33
C VAL A 32 -8.07 -17.81 11.39
N GLU A 33 -8.82 -16.72 11.55
CA GLU A 33 -8.62 -15.49 10.77
C GLU A 33 -7.26 -14.86 11.02
N ILE A 34 -6.82 -14.79 12.29
CA ILE A 34 -5.48 -14.31 12.64
C ILE A 34 -4.40 -15.23 12.06
N GLU A 35 -4.50 -16.55 12.22
CA GLU A 35 -3.53 -17.50 11.67
C GLU A 35 -3.45 -17.39 10.14
N THR A 36 -4.60 -17.26 9.48
CA THR A 36 -4.65 -17.07 8.04
C THR A 36 -4.00 -15.76 7.62
N ALA A 37 -4.32 -14.65 8.30
CA ALA A 37 -3.73 -13.35 8.00
C ALA A 37 -2.21 -13.34 8.25
N LYS A 38 -1.75 -14.01 9.31
CA LYS A 38 -0.34 -14.21 9.65
C LYS A 38 0.38 -15.02 8.57
N ASN A 39 -0.19 -16.13 8.13
CA ASN A 39 0.38 -16.98 7.08
C ASN A 39 0.41 -16.27 5.71
N ASN A 40 -0.48 -15.29 5.51
CA ASN A 40 -0.54 -14.42 4.34
C ASN A 40 0.21 -13.09 4.55
N LEU A 41 1.04 -12.97 5.59
CA LEU A 41 1.99 -11.86 5.67
C LEU A 41 2.95 -11.98 4.49
N LYS A 42 3.08 -10.88 3.75
CA LYS A 42 4.09 -10.77 2.71
C LYS A 42 5.45 -10.87 3.41
N GLY A 43 6.35 -11.67 2.85
CA GLY A 43 7.75 -11.67 3.28
C GLY A 43 8.35 -10.28 3.12
N ILE A 44 9.41 -10.02 3.88
CA ILE A 44 10.20 -8.80 3.73
C ILE A 44 10.66 -8.69 2.27
N THR A 45 10.40 -7.54 1.66
CA THR A 45 10.90 -7.21 0.32
C THR A 45 12.19 -6.41 0.50
N ASP A 46 13.25 -6.79 -0.22
CA ASP A 46 14.49 -6.00 -0.25
C ASP A 46 14.18 -4.59 -0.79
N GLY A 47 14.38 -3.57 0.05
CA GLY A 47 14.10 -2.17 -0.27
C GLY A 47 14.98 -1.60 -1.37
N PHE A 48 16.09 -2.26 -1.72
CA PHE A 48 16.97 -1.86 -2.83
C PHE A 48 16.66 -2.59 -4.14
N SER A 49 15.72 -3.53 -4.12
CA SER A 49 15.29 -4.23 -5.33
C SER A 49 14.50 -3.32 -6.27
N ARG A 50 14.47 -3.68 -7.55
CA ARG A 50 13.63 -2.97 -8.52
C ARG A 50 12.16 -3.28 -8.23
N LEU A 51 11.39 -2.22 -8.01
CA LEU A 51 9.94 -2.27 -7.85
C LEU A 51 9.26 -1.91 -9.17
N GLU A 52 8.31 -2.72 -9.62
CA GLU A 52 7.49 -2.42 -10.80
C GLU A 52 6.20 -1.73 -10.37
N GLY A 53 5.77 -0.70 -11.11
CA GLY A 53 4.59 0.10 -10.78
C GLY A 53 3.31 -0.74 -10.73
N GLU A 54 3.16 -1.63 -11.70
CA GLU A 54 2.03 -2.56 -11.83
C GLU A 54 2.01 -3.69 -10.78
N ASN A 55 3.10 -3.86 -10.03
CA ASN A 55 3.21 -4.87 -8.96
C ASN A 55 3.20 -4.22 -7.56
N SER A 56 2.59 -3.04 -7.42
CA SER A 56 2.34 -2.40 -6.13
C SER A 56 1.44 -3.24 -5.24
N ASP A 57 1.64 -3.16 -3.92
CA ASP A 57 0.85 -3.91 -2.94
C ASP A 57 -0.52 -3.29 -2.68
N ILE A 58 -0.55 -1.96 -2.72
CA ILE A 58 -1.72 -1.13 -2.45
C ILE A 58 -1.75 0.04 -3.43
N TRP A 59 -2.95 0.54 -3.70
CA TRP A 59 -3.16 1.64 -4.63
C TRP A 59 -4.44 2.41 -4.30
N THR A 60 -4.63 3.55 -4.96
CA THR A 60 -5.88 4.30 -4.92
C THR A 60 -7.05 3.48 -5.46
N GLU A 61 -8.09 3.32 -4.65
CA GLU A 61 -9.37 2.73 -5.08
C GLU A 61 -10.34 3.77 -5.69
N GLU A 62 -10.09 5.06 -5.45
CA GLU A 62 -10.86 6.16 -6.02
C GLU A 62 -10.62 6.32 -7.53
N SER A 63 -11.57 6.96 -8.21
CA SER A 63 -11.48 7.23 -9.64
C SER A 63 -11.27 8.72 -9.91
N GLY A 64 -10.43 9.03 -10.89
CA GLY A 64 -10.35 10.36 -11.46
C GLY A 64 -11.49 10.63 -12.46
N ILE A 65 -11.45 11.79 -13.10
CA ILE A 65 -12.46 12.22 -14.09
C ILE A 65 -12.62 11.24 -15.27
N ASN A 66 -11.55 10.52 -15.63
CA ASN A 66 -11.52 9.54 -16.72
C ASN A 66 -11.59 8.08 -16.23
N GLY A 67 -11.97 7.85 -14.97
CA GLY A 67 -12.07 6.53 -14.35
C GLY A 67 -10.90 6.18 -13.41
N PRO A 68 -10.82 4.92 -12.97
CA PRO A 68 -9.83 4.47 -11.99
C PRO A 68 -8.42 4.37 -12.58
N LEU A 69 -7.42 4.29 -11.69
CA LEU A 69 -6.05 3.92 -12.04
C LEU A 69 -6.08 2.54 -12.71
N LYS A 70 -5.27 2.36 -13.77
CA LYS A 70 -5.25 1.11 -14.54
C LYS A 70 -3.91 0.40 -14.40
N ASN A 71 -3.97 -0.90 -14.19
CA ASN A 71 -2.84 -1.80 -14.37
C ASN A 71 -2.86 -2.32 -15.82
N GLU A 72 -1.86 -1.98 -16.62
CA GLU A 72 -1.73 -2.36 -18.03
C GLU A 72 -0.74 -3.52 -18.24
N SER A 73 -0.50 -4.34 -17.20
CA SER A 73 0.44 -5.48 -17.15
C SER A 73 1.93 -5.17 -17.22
N THR A 74 2.34 -4.04 -17.81
CA THR A 74 3.76 -3.62 -17.88
C THR A 74 4.01 -2.21 -17.38
N ASN A 75 2.94 -1.49 -17.05
CA ASN A 75 2.95 -0.12 -16.56
C ASN A 75 1.59 0.22 -15.94
N LEU A 76 1.54 1.38 -15.30
CA LEU A 76 0.30 2.00 -14.88
C LEU A 76 -0.22 2.94 -15.96
N GLY A 77 -1.53 2.97 -16.13
CA GLY A 77 -2.24 3.83 -17.07
C GLY A 77 -3.35 4.62 -16.37
N ASN A 78 -3.88 5.64 -17.04
CA ASN A 78 -4.93 6.52 -16.51
C ASN A 78 -4.58 7.15 -15.15
N ILE A 79 -3.32 7.58 -14.97
CA ILE A 79 -2.89 8.32 -13.78
C ILE A 79 -3.64 9.66 -13.72
N PHE A 80 -4.14 10.03 -12.55
CA PHE A 80 -4.90 11.25 -12.29
C PHE A 80 -4.42 11.93 -11.00
N ASN A 81 -4.85 13.17 -10.76
CA ASN A 81 -4.49 13.90 -9.55
C ASN A 81 -5.03 13.19 -8.29
N GLY A 82 -4.14 12.84 -7.37
CA GLY A 82 -4.47 12.04 -6.18
C GLY A 82 -4.34 10.53 -6.35
N ALA A 83 -4.03 10.04 -7.56
CA ALA A 83 -3.67 8.64 -7.75
C ALA A 83 -2.31 8.33 -7.09
N TRP A 84 -2.22 7.19 -6.42
CA TRP A 84 -1.07 6.72 -5.68
C TRP A 84 -0.98 5.19 -5.73
N ILE A 85 0.24 4.70 -5.57
CA ILE A 85 0.57 3.31 -5.30
C ILE A 85 1.46 3.23 -4.07
N GLY A 86 1.51 2.07 -3.43
CA GLY A 86 2.36 1.82 -2.28
C GLY A 86 2.96 0.42 -2.31
N TYR A 87 4.13 0.30 -1.71
CA TYR A 87 4.86 -0.94 -1.50
C TYR A 87 4.99 -1.15 0.00
N GLU A 88 4.49 -2.27 0.49
CA GLU A 88 4.50 -2.62 1.90
C GLU A 88 5.74 -3.47 2.22
N PHE A 89 6.27 -3.32 3.44
CA PHE A 89 7.36 -4.15 3.99
C PHE A 89 8.67 -4.12 3.20
N LEU A 90 9.08 -2.94 2.76
CA LEU A 90 10.43 -2.72 2.24
C LEU A 90 11.43 -2.68 3.41
N ASP A 91 12.48 -3.49 3.33
CA ASP A 91 13.58 -3.50 4.30
C ASP A 91 14.86 -2.97 3.66
N PHE A 92 15.38 -1.87 4.23
CA PHE A 92 16.63 -1.25 3.81
C PHE A 92 17.83 -1.70 4.65
N GLY A 93 17.68 -2.72 5.50
CA GLY A 93 18.79 -3.31 6.26
C GLY A 93 19.45 -2.34 7.24
N GLY A 94 18.69 -1.35 7.74
CA GLY A 94 19.21 -0.26 8.59
C GLY A 94 20.03 0.79 7.84
N ILE A 95 20.12 0.70 6.52
CA ILE A 95 20.72 1.73 5.66
C ILE A 95 19.64 2.76 5.33
N ILE A 96 19.98 4.05 5.42
CA ILE A 96 19.09 5.13 5.00
C ILE A 96 19.26 5.32 3.49
N PRO A 97 18.23 5.11 2.66
CA PRO A 97 18.32 5.37 1.23
C PRO A 97 18.48 6.87 0.96
N GLU A 98 19.46 7.24 0.14
CA GLU A 98 19.72 8.65 -0.21
C GLU A 98 19.16 9.04 -1.59
N THR A 99 18.76 8.06 -2.40
CA THR A 99 18.32 8.30 -3.78
C THR A 99 17.22 7.35 -4.18
N ILE A 100 16.22 7.88 -4.89
CA ILE A 100 15.21 7.10 -5.60
C ILE A 100 15.33 7.37 -7.10
N SER A 101 15.26 6.33 -7.91
CA SER A 101 15.24 6.42 -9.37
C SER A 101 13.90 5.92 -9.88
N ILE A 102 13.20 6.74 -10.65
CA ILE A 102 11.88 6.42 -11.20
C ILE A 102 11.97 6.49 -12.71
N ARG A 103 11.55 5.41 -13.38
CA ARG A 103 11.32 5.41 -14.83
C ARG A 103 9.86 5.78 -15.08
N TYR A 104 9.65 6.89 -15.75
CA TYR A 104 8.31 7.36 -16.11
C TYR A 104 8.29 7.86 -17.56
N ASP A 105 7.10 7.95 -18.12
CA ASP A 105 6.82 8.64 -19.37
C ASP A 105 5.67 9.62 -19.14
N LEU A 106 5.81 10.83 -19.68
CA LEU A 106 4.85 11.92 -19.53
C LEU A 106 4.52 12.49 -20.90
N ASN A 107 3.29 12.24 -21.37
CA ASN A 107 2.83 12.85 -22.60
C ASN A 107 2.40 14.31 -22.32
N ALA A 108 3.27 15.26 -22.63
CA ALA A 108 3.06 16.69 -22.37
C ALA A 108 1.73 17.26 -22.94
N ASN A 109 1.13 16.65 -23.97
CA ASN A 109 -0.17 17.09 -24.52
C ASN A 109 -1.38 16.50 -23.77
N ARG A 110 -1.16 15.56 -22.85
CA ARG A 110 -2.19 14.83 -22.09
C ARG A 110 -1.97 14.90 -20.59
N SER A 111 -0.97 15.65 -20.16
CA SER A 111 -0.58 15.79 -18.76
C SER A 111 -0.58 17.25 -18.37
N ALA A 112 -0.88 17.53 -17.10
CA ALA A 112 -0.77 18.88 -16.57
C ALA A 112 0.69 19.35 -16.62
N PRO A 113 0.97 20.63 -16.95
CA PRO A 113 2.33 21.18 -17.00
C PRO A 113 3.10 21.07 -15.68
N ASP A 114 2.39 20.94 -14.57
CA ASP A 114 2.89 20.84 -13.20
C ASP A 114 2.68 19.44 -12.60
N ALA A 115 2.49 18.42 -13.45
CA ALA A 115 2.36 17.04 -13.00
C ALA A 115 3.61 16.62 -12.19
N LYS A 116 3.37 16.10 -10.98
CA LYS A 116 4.41 15.65 -10.06
C LYS A 116 4.06 14.31 -9.44
N LEU A 117 5.09 13.52 -9.17
CA LEU A 117 5.09 12.40 -8.26
C LEU A 117 5.63 12.89 -6.91
N TYR A 118 4.92 12.61 -5.84
CA TYR A 118 5.38 12.83 -4.47
C TYR A 118 5.71 11.49 -3.83
N ILE A 119 6.80 11.41 -3.08
CA ILE A 119 7.27 10.19 -2.43
C ILE A 119 7.11 10.35 -0.93
N TYR A 120 6.35 9.46 -0.32
CA TYR A 120 6.09 9.42 1.12
C TYR A 120 6.60 8.13 1.75
N THR A 121 6.95 8.18 3.03
CA THR A 121 7.17 6.98 3.87
C THR A 121 5.96 6.75 4.77
N ASP A 122 5.54 5.50 4.98
CA ASP A 122 4.47 5.10 5.92
C ASP A 122 3.05 5.63 5.63
N SER A 123 2.84 6.94 5.51
CA SER A 123 1.56 7.59 5.20
C SER A 123 1.73 8.84 4.33
N MET A 124 0.67 9.24 3.62
CA MET A 124 0.62 10.47 2.81
C MET A 124 0.35 11.73 3.65
N GLU A 125 1.05 11.85 4.77
CA GLU A 125 1.08 13.06 5.60
C GLU A 125 2.32 13.89 5.27
N ASP A 126 2.24 15.22 5.41
CA ASP A 126 3.35 16.11 5.04
C ASP A 126 4.66 15.82 5.80
N SER A 127 4.57 15.35 7.06
CA SER A 127 5.73 14.95 7.86
C SER A 127 6.49 13.76 7.29
N ASN A 128 5.84 13.00 6.41
CA ASN A 128 6.35 11.78 5.79
C ASN A 128 6.76 12.00 4.33
N LEU A 129 6.62 13.21 3.80
CA LEU A 129 7.07 13.56 2.45
C LEU A 129 8.60 13.62 2.39
N ILE A 130 9.21 12.77 1.57
CA ILE A 130 10.67 12.68 1.44
C ILE A 130 11.20 13.23 0.11
N GLY A 131 10.32 13.49 -0.87
CA GLY A 131 10.74 14.08 -2.14
C GLY A 131 9.63 14.18 -3.19
N SER A 132 9.99 14.74 -4.34
CA SER A 132 9.12 14.78 -5.52
C SER A 132 9.91 14.67 -6.82
N VAL A 133 9.26 14.20 -7.88
CA VAL A 133 9.79 14.10 -9.25
C VAL A 133 8.76 14.70 -10.20
N GLY A 134 9.17 15.59 -11.11
CA GLY A 134 8.31 16.24 -12.10
C GLY A 134 9.08 17.20 -12.98
#